data_AF-A0A0R3QSI8-F1
#
_entry.id   AF-A0A0R3QSI8-F1
#
_cell.length_a   1.000
_cell.length_b   1.000
_cell.length_c   1.000
_cell.angle_alpha   90.00
_cell.angle_beta   90.00
_cell.angle_gamma   90.00
#
_symmetry.space_group_name_H-M   'P 1'
#
loop_
_entity.id
_entity.type
_entity.pdbx_description
1 polymer ?
#
loop_
_entity_poly.entity_id
_entity_poly.type
_entity_poly.pdbx_seq_one_letter_code
_entity_poly.pdbx_strand_id
1 'polypeptide(L)'
;LQSSDCHILVSTDVAARGLDIKGISHIINYEIPRPESFLSYVHRVGRTGRVGNVGRATTFFAQSVDHGMALELYRWLKMNKQEIPVFLLEEVERQISIEDLQRKTREKYEKALYESYVESSDGEI
;
A
#
# COMPACT_ATOMS: atom_id res chain seq x y z
N LEU A 1 -8.79 17.97 26.37
CA LEU A 1 -9.19 18.30 24.98
C LEU A 1 -10.69 18.12 24.72
N GLN A 2 -11.55 18.06 25.75
CA GLN A 2 -13.01 18.06 25.59
C GLN A 2 -13.53 19.50 25.79
N SER A 3 -13.11 20.43 24.93
CA SER A 3 -13.88 21.66 24.70
C SER A 3 -14.71 21.43 23.45
N SER A 4 -15.97 21.87 23.50
CA SER A 4 -17.02 21.60 22.51
C SER A 4 -16.78 22.21 21.11
N ASP A 5 -15.64 22.87 20.90
CA ASP A 5 -15.41 23.72 19.72
C ASP A 5 -14.44 23.11 18.69
N CYS A 6 -13.79 21.99 19.00
CA CYS A 6 -12.80 21.37 18.11
C CYS A 6 -13.29 20.02 17.57
N HIS A 7 -13.77 20.02 16.33
CA HIS A 7 -14.27 18.84 15.63
C HIS A 7 -13.22 18.12 14.76
N ILE A 8 -12.03 18.72 14.61
CA ILE A 8 -10.96 18.18 13.76
C ILE A 8 -9.69 18.05 14.61
N LEU A 9 -9.11 16.84 14.61
CA LEU A 9 -7.82 16.58 15.22
C LEU A 9 -6.84 16.15 14.13
N VAL A 10 -5.71 16.86 14.04
CA VAL A 10 -4.57 16.47 13.22
C VAL A 10 -3.53 15.82 14.14
N SER A 11 -3.04 14.64 13.78
CA SER A 11 -2.07 13.90 14.59
C SER A 11 -1.19 12.99 13.74
N THR A 12 0.00 12.68 14.25
CA THR A 12 0.88 11.64 13.72
C THR A 12 0.70 10.35 14.51
N ASP A 13 1.14 9.21 13.97
CA ASP A 13 1.07 7.92 14.69
C ASP A 13 1.78 7.95 16.05
N VAL A 14 2.83 8.75 16.19
CA VAL A 14 3.55 8.90 17.47
C VAL A 14 2.71 9.67 18.48
N ALA A 15 2.16 10.81 18.08
CA ALA A 15 1.35 11.65 18.95
C ALA A 15 0.00 11.00 19.34
N ALA A 16 -0.53 10.11 18.49
CA ALA A 16 -1.78 9.40 18.74
C ALA A 16 -1.67 8.25 19.76
N ARG A 17 -0.45 7.79 20.08
CA ARG A 17 -0.28 6.69 21.06
C ARG A 17 -0.66 7.16 22.46
N GLY A 18 -1.54 6.40 23.12
CA GLY A 18 -2.02 6.70 24.47
C GLY A 18 -3.19 7.70 24.51
N LEU A 19 -3.63 8.22 23.37
CA LEU A 19 -4.86 9.03 23.29
C LEU A 19 -6.07 8.11 23.09
N ASP A 20 -6.94 8.02 24.10
CA ASP A 20 -8.26 7.38 23.98
C ASP A 20 -9.30 8.40 23.50
N ILE A 21 -9.49 8.47 22.19
CA ILE A 21 -10.48 9.34 21.56
C ILE A 21 -11.69 8.49 21.16
N LYS A 22 -12.80 8.70 21.87
CA LYS A 22 -14.06 7.98 21.63
C LYS A 22 -14.89 8.69 20.56
N GLY A 23 -15.64 7.91 19.79
CA GLY A 23 -16.67 8.44 18.89
C GLY A 23 -16.15 9.11 17.63
N ILE A 24 -14.97 8.73 17.11
CA ILE A 24 -14.49 9.26 15.83
C ILE A 24 -15.40 8.75 14.71
N SER A 25 -16.04 9.67 13.99
CA SER A 25 -16.95 9.36 12.87
C SER A 25 -16.22 9.17 11.54
N HIS A 26 -15.08 9.86 11.36
CA HIS A 26 -14.34 9.85 10.11
C HIS A 26 -12.83 9.92 10.37
N ILE A 27 -12.08 8.99 9.77
CA ILE A 27 -10.63 9.02 9.68
C ILE A 27 -10.20 9.50 8.30
N ILE A 28 -9.30 10.47 8.24
CA ILE A 28 -8.67 10.94 7.01
C ILE A 28 -7.17 10.64 7.10
N ASN A 29 -6.71 9.68 6.29
CA ASN A 29 -5.29 9.41 6.13
C ASN A 29 -4.74 10.38 5.08
N TYR A 30 -4.02 11.41 5.53
CA TYR A 30 -3.35 12.35 4.63
C TYR A 30 -2.19 11.68 3.88
N GLU A 31 -1.52 10.73 4.53
CA GLU A 31 -0.42 9.93 3.96
C GLU A 31 -0.65 8.46 4.28
N ILE A 32 -0.27 7.59 3.35
CA ILE A 32 -0.31 6.14 3.55
C ILE A 32 0.96 5.70 4.30
N PRO A 33 0.85 4.88 5.36
CA PRO A 33 2.03 4.28 5.98
C PRO A 33 2.85 3.48 4.97
N ARG A 34 4.17 3.43 5.17
CA ARG A 34 5.06 2.63 4.32
C ARG A 34 4.68 1.14 4.31
N PRO A 35 5.12 0.36 3.29
CA PRO A 35 4.75 -1.05 3.18
C PRO A 35 5.09 -1.86 4.42
N GLU A 36 6.24 -1.60 5.03
CA GLU A 36 6.72 -2.31 6.23
C GLU A 36 5.84 -2.03 7.47
N SER A 37 5.02 -0.97 7.43
CA SER A 37 4.17 -0.52 8.54
C SER A 37 2.69 -0.43 8.16
N PHE A 38 2.22 -1.24 7.19
CA PHE A 38 0.80 -1.25 6.80
C PHE A 38 -0.16 -1.55 7.95
N LEU A 39 0.28 -2.27 8.99
CA LEU A 39 -0.51 -2.46 10.22
C LEU A 39 -0.94 -1.12 10.86
N SER A 40 -0.13 -0.07 10.73
CA SER A 40 -0.50 1.29 11.16
C SER A 40 -1.74 1.80 10.43
N TYR A 41 -1.89 1.52 9.13
CA TYR A 41 -3.07 1.90 8.36
C TYR A 41 -4.33 1.26 8.97
N VAL A 42 -4.26 -0.04 9.26
CA VAL A 42 -5.34 -0.80 9.91
C VAL A 42 -5.68 -0.22 11.28
N HIS A 43 -4.67 0.12 12.09
CA HIS A 43 -4.87 0.74 13.40
C HIS A 43 -5.49 2.15 13.33
N ARG A 44 -5.18 2.93 12.29
CA ARG A 44 -5.78 4.25 12.04
C ARG A 44 -7.25 4.11 11.70
N VAL A 45 -7.60 3.29 10.70
CA VAL A 45 -9.01 3.11 10.30
C VAL A 45 -9.84 2.44 11.39
N GLY A 46 -9.23 1.59 12.23
CA GLY A 46 -9.89 0.99 13.41
C GLY A 46 -10.25 1.96 14.54
N ARG A 47 -9.94 3.26 14.39
CA ARG A 47 -10.38 4.31 15.34
C ARG A 47 -11.82 4.73 15.13
N THR A 48 -12.42 4.43 13.97
CA THR A 48 -13.85 4.67 13.69
C THR A 48 -14.63 3.35 13.60
N GLY A 49 -15.95 3.42 13.44
CA GLY A 49 -16.79 2.24 13.12
C GLY A 49 -16.92 1.22 14.25
N ARG A 50 -17.09 1.66 15.50
CA ARG A 50 -17.22 0.78 16.68
C ARG A 50 -18.68 0.55 17.07
N VAL A 51 -18.97 -0.66 17.57
CA VAL A 51 -20.22 -1.11 18.23
C VAL A 51 -21.49 -0.45 17.66
N GLY A 52 -21.97 -0.96 16.52
CA GLY A 52 -23.24 -0.53 15.91
C GLY A 52 -23.20 0.78 15.13
N ASN A 53 -22.11 1.55 15.22
CA ASN A 53 -21.95 2.78 14.44
C ASN A 53 -21.13 2.52 13.17
N VAL A 54 -21.60 3.03 12.05
CA VAL A 54 -20.82 3.06 10.81
C VAL A 54 -19.76 4.15 10.91
N GLY A 55 -18.53 3.80 10.57
CA GLY A 55 -17.40 4.72 10.48
C GLY A 55 -16.96 4.90 9.04
N ARG A 56 -16.39 6.06 8.72
CA ARG A 56 -15.82 6.33 7.40
C ARG A 56 -14.31 6.48 7.47
N ALA A 57 -13.60 5.93 6.50
CA ALA A 57 -12.17 6.19 6.31
C ALA A 57 -11.94 6.69 4.88
N THR A 58 -11.19 7.78 4.75
CA THR A 58 -10.75 8.33 3.46
C THR A 58 -9.24 8.39 3.47
N THR A 59 -8.62 7.97 2.37
CA THR A 59 -7.18 7.92 2.26
C THR A 59 -6.78 8.65 0.99
N PHE A 60 -5.89 9.62 1.11
CA PHE A 60 -5.26 10.22 -0.06
C PHE A 60 -4.20 9.27 -0.60
N PHE A 61 -4.18 9.16 -1.93
CA PHE A 61 -3.25 8.33 -2.66
C PHE A 61 -2.65 9.18 -3.77
N ALA A 62 -1.34 9.37 -3.73
CA ALA A 62 -0.58 10.07 -4.75
C ALA A 62 0.33 9.07 -5.47
N GLN A 63 0.03 8.76 -6.73
CA GLN A 63 0.77 7.76 -7.51
C GLN A 63 2.29 7.99 -7.51
N SER A 64 2.76 9.24 -7.51
CA SER A 64 4.19 9.57 -7.51
C SER A 64 4.93 9.16 -6.24
N VAL A 65 4.23 8.93 -5.12
CA VAL A 65 4.82 8.61 -3.82
C VAL A 65 4.33 7.26 -3.29
N ASP A 66 3.04 6.99 -3.45
CA ASP A 66 2.35 5.85 -2.84
C ASP A 66 2.30 4.61 -3.75
N HIS A 67 2.95 4.61 -4.92
CA HIS A 67 2.88 3.48 -5.85
C HIS A 67 3.20 2.15 -5.14
N GLY A 68 4.25 2.09 -4.32
CA GLY A 68 4.65 0.88 -3.58
C GLY A 68 3.58 0.34 -2.61
N MET A 69 2.57 1.14 -2.27
CA MET A 69 1.45 0.74 -1.40
C MET A 69 0.24 0.19 -2.16
N ALA A 70 0.20 0.33 -3.49
CA ALA A 70 -0.99 0.00 -4.28
C ALA A 70 -1.46 -1.44 -4.07
N LEU A 71 -0.54 -2.40 -4.11
CA LEU A 71 -0.85 -3.82 -3.95
C LEU A 71 -1.40 -4.16 -2.56
N GLU A 72 -0.79 -3.62 -1.49
CA GLU A 72 -1.24 -3.85 -0.12
C GLU A 72 -2.60 -3.20 0.14
N LEU A 73 -2.80 -1.97 -0.34
CA LEU A 73 -4.09 -1.29 -0.23
C LEU A 73 -5.18 -2.03 -0.99
N TYR A 74 -4.90 -2.48 -2.22
CA TYR A 74 -5.81 -3.30 -3.03
C TYR A 74 -6.20 -4.58 -2.30
N ARG A 75 -5.22 -5.34 -1.79
CA ARG A 75 -5.45 -6.59 -1.05
C ARG A 75 -6.35 -6.34 0.15
N TRP A 76 -6.08 -5.28 0.91
CA TRP A 76 -6.86 -4.96 2.09
C TRP A 76 -8.29 -4.55 1.76
N LEU A 77 -8.50 -3.67 0.77
CA LEU A 77 -9.84 -3.26 0.33
C LEU A 77 -10.65 -4.47 -0.17
N LYS A 78 -10.03 -5.32 -0.99
CA LYS A 78 -10.64 -6.54 -1.51
C LYS A 78 -11.03 -7.51 -0.39
N MET A 79 -10.11 -7.78 0.54
CA MET A 79 -10.35 -8.66 1.69
C MET A 79 -11.51 -8.17 2.57
N ASN A 80 -11.65 -6.85 2.71
CA ASN A 80 -12.70 -6.21 3.49
C ASN A 80 -13.96 -5.87 2.66
N LYS A 81 -14.07 -6.39 1.43
CA LYS A 81 -15.22 -6.20 0.53
C LYS A 81 -15.56 -4.72 0.31
N GLN A 82 -14.55 -3.86 0.27
CA GLN A 82 -14.71 -2.44 -0.04
C GLN A 82 -14.74 -2.24 -1.56
N GLU A 83 -15.31 -1.12 -1.99
CA GLU A 83 -15.20 -0.67 -3.37
C GLU A 83 -13.73 -0.37 -3.69
N ILE A 84 -13.27 -0.86 -4.85
CA ILE A 84 -11.89 -0.68 -5.30
C ILE A 84 -11.90 0.40 -6.39
N PRO A 85 -11.26 1.56 -6.15
CA PRO A 85 -11.19 2.61 -7.16
C PRO A 85 -10.47 2.12 -8.42
N VAL A 86 -10.96 2.53 -9.60
CA VAL A 86 -10.37 2.15 -10.90
C VAL A 86 -8.90 2.49 -10.99
N PHE A 87 -8.50 3.69 -10.52
CA PHE A 87 -7.09 4.11 -10.54
C PHE A 87 -6.16 3.16 -9.76
N LEU A 88 -6.68 2.50 -8.72
CA LEU A 88 -5.90 1.56 -7.91
C LEU A 88 -5.74 0.22 -8.62
N LEU A 89 -6.76 -0.22 -9.37
CA LEU A 89 -6.68 -1.42 -10.23
C LEU A 89 -5.63 -1.21 -11.32
N GLU A 90 -5.70 -0.08 -12.03
CA GLU A 90 -4.76 0.28 -13.08
C GLU A 90 -3.31 0.33 -12.56
N GLU A 91 -3.10 0.83 -11.34
CA GLU A 91 -1.78 0.87 -10.72
C GLU A 91 -1.26 -0.53 -10.35
N VAL A 92 -2.10 -1.40 -9.81
CA VAL A 92 -1.72 -2.80 -9.51
C VAL A 92 -1.41 -3.57 -10.80
N GLU A 93 -2.23 -3.42 -11.84
CA GLU A 93 -1.99 -4.04 -13.15
C GLU A 93 -0.67 -3.57 -13.78
N ARG A 94 -0.37 -2.26 -13.68
CA ARG A 94 0.91 -1.68 -14.11
C ARG A 94 2.09 -2.34 -13.41
N GLN A 95 2.00 -2.54 -12.10
CA GLN A 95 3.09 -3.15 -11.30
C GLN A 95 3.35 -4.59 -11.70
N ILE A 96 2.29 -5.40 -11.82
CA ILE A 96 2.40 -6.80 -12.26
C ILE A 96 3.02 -6.88 -13.66
N SER A 97 2.60 -6.00 -14.58
CA SER A 97 3.14 -5.96 -15.94
C SER A 97 4.63 -5.62 -15.97
N ILE A 98 5.08 -4.66 -15.15
CA ILE A 98 6.50 -4.29 -15.04
C ILE A 98 7.31 -5.46 -14.47
N GLU A 99 6.83 -6.12 -13.42
CA GLU A 99 7.50 -7.29 -12.82
C GLU A 99 7.65 -8.43 -13.83
N ASP A 100 6.61 -8.72 -14.61
CA ASP A 100 6.66 -9.74 -15.67
C ASP A 100 7.66 -9.41 -16.77
N LEU A 101 7.76 -8.14 -17.18
CA LEU A 101 8.73 -7.70 -18.17
C LEU A 101 10.17 -7.82 -17.65
N GLN A 102 10.39 -7.43 -16.39
CA GLN A 102 11.70 -7.56 -15.73
C GLN A 102 12.12 -9.02 -15.63
N ARG A 103 11.20 -9.91 -15.26
CA ARG A 103 11.42 -11.36 -15.21
C ARG A 103 11.84 -11.92 -16.57
N LYS A 104 11.08 -11.64 -17.64
CA LYS A 104 11.40 -12.10 -19.00
C LYS A 104 12.76 -11.57 -19.49
N THR A 105 13.06 -10.32 -19.18
CA THR A 105 14.34 -9.69 -19.56
C THR A 105 15.51 -10.36 -18.86
N ARG A 106 15.38 -10.66 -17.56
CA ARG A 106 16.40 -11.39 -16.78
C ARG A 106 16.64 -12.79 -17.33
N GLU A 107 15.59 -13.56 -17.54
CA GLU A 107 15.66 -14.92 -18.10
C GLU A 107 16.40 -14.93 -19.45
N LYS A 108 16.12 -13.95 -20.32
CA LYS A 108 16.80 -13.80 -21.62
C LYS A 108 18.30 -13.52 -21.46
N TYR A 109 18.68 -12.65 -20.53
CA TYR A 109 20.08 -12.31 -20.28
C TYR A 109 20.87 -13.49 -19.70
N GLU A 110 20.30 -14.20 -18.72
CA GLU A 110 20.93 -15.38 -18.12
C GLU A 110 21.15 -16.48 -19.16
N LYS A 111 20.16 -16.70 -20.04
CA LYS A 111 20.28 -17.63 -21.16
C LYS A 111 21.42 -17.26 -22.11
N ALA A 112 21.50 -15.99 -22.52
CA ALA A 112 22.54 -15.52 -23.42
C ALA A 112 23.96 -15.61 -22.81
N LEU A 113 24.10 -15.34 -21.50
CA LEU A 113 25.37 -15.51 -20.78
C LEU A 113 25.80 -16.97 -20.73
N TYR A 114 24.87 -17.88 -20.47
CA TYR A 114 25.15 -19.32 -20.47
C TYR A 114 25.56 -19.83 -21.85
N GLU A 115 24.83 -19.45 -22.90
CA GLU A 115 25.16 -19.78 -24.29
C GLU A 115 26.57 -19.27 -24.66
N SER A 116 26.90 -18.02 -24.33
CA SER A 116 28.24 -17.45 -24.59
C SER A 116 29.37 -18.16 -23.81
N TYR A 117 29.12 -18.58 -22.56
CA TYR A 117 30.10 -19.30 -21.76
C TYR A 117 30.39 -20.70 -22.33
N VAL A 118 29.35 -21.41 -22.77
CA VAL A 118 29.46 -22.73 -23.41
C VAL A 118 30.24 -22.61 -24.73
N GLU A 119 29.89 -21.65 -25.59
CA GLU A 119 30.60 -21.40 -26.86
C GLU A 119 32.09 -21.08 -26.67
N SER A 120 32.46 -20.43 -25.56
CA SER A 120 33.85 -20.08 -25.25
C SER A 120 34.66 -21.27 -24.71
N SER A 121 33.99 -22.28 -24.15
CA SER A 121 34.63 -23.44 -23.50
C SER A 121 34.88 -24.61 -24.47
N ASP A 122 34.14 -24.68 -25.58
CA ASP A 122 34.30 -25.71 -26.61
C ASP A 122 35.45 -25.43 -27.62
N GLY A 123 36.16 -24.30 -27.45
CA GLY A 123 37.25 -23.84 -28.34
C GLY A 123 38.68 -24.17 -27.91
N GLU A 124 38.90 -24.93 -26.84
CA GLU A 124 40.24 -25.24 -26.27
C GLU A 124 40.76 -26.68 -26.50
N ILE A 125 40.23 -27.44 -27.49
CA ILE A 125 40.73 -28.79 -27.83
C ILE A 125 41.61 -28.77 -29.09
#